data_AF-A0A2P8FY99-F1
#
_entry.id   AF-A0A2P8FY99-F1
#
_cell.length_a   1.000
_cell.length_b   1.000
_cell.length_c   1.000
_cell.angle_alpha   90.00
_cell.angle_beta   90.00
_cell.angle_gamma   90.00
#
_symmetry.space_group_name_H-M   'P 1'
#
loop_
_entity.id
_entity.type
_entity.pdbx_description
1 polymer ?
#
loop_
_entity_poly.entity_id
_entity_poly.type
_entity_poly.pdbx_seq_one_letter_code
_entity_poly.pdbx_strand_id
1 'polypeptide(L)'
;MAKQQLSAEEAITEAKRYLNNAKEILREKGAKVDGHYRDSKYVKMAGHTAYSGVLFALDHYFGKKTKGRKDVDWYRINISKEDRKILDSFETVYEQLHLVMAYDGSGNVEVVKIGFREAERIIDWVEIRTATAA
;
A
#
# COMPACT_ATOMS: atom_id res chain seq x y z
N MET A 1 8.57 13.35 23.89
CA MET A 1 9.44 13.74 22.75
C MET A 1 8.54 13.99 21.56
N ALA A 2 8.59 15.18 20.94
CA ALA A 2 7.87 15.41 19.69
C ALA A 2 8.45 14.46 18.65
N LYS A 3 7.61 13.59 18.05
CA LYS A 3 8.05 12.80 16.89
C LYS A 3 8.46 13.81 15.82
N GLN A 4 9.75 13.82 15.47
CA GLN A 4 10.25 14.58 14.34
C GLN A 4 9.43 14.16 13.10
N GLN A 5 8.84 15.14 12.42
CA GLN A 5 8.00 14.86 11.27
C GLN A 5 8.91 14.51 10.10
N LEU A 6 8.72 13.32 9.53
CA LEU A 6 9.47 12.85 8.36
C LEU A 6 9.31 13.85 7.21
N SER A 7 10.39 14.11 6.49
CA SER A 7 10.34 14.76 5.19
C SER A 7 9.54 13.92 4.18
N ALA A 8 9.15 14.53 3.05
CA ALA A 8 8.47 13.81 1.98
C ALA A 8 9.32 12.65 1.44
N GLU A 9 10.61 12.87 1.23
CA GLU A 9 11.55 11.85 0.73
C GLU A 9 11.70 10.67 1.71
N GLU A 10 11.82 10.95 3.01
CA GLU A 10 11.88 9.90 4.03
C GLU A 10 10.56 9.12 4.10
N ALA A 11 9.41 9.79 3.94
CA ALA A 11 8.11 9.13 3.96
C ALA A 11 7.91 8.21 2.75
N ILE A 12 8.36 8.63 1.56
CA ILE A 12 8.34 7.80 0.35
C ILE A 12 9.31 6.61 0.49
N THR A 13 10.52 6.86 0.98
CA THR A 13 11.52 5.80 1.24
C THR A 13 10.95 4.74 2.18
N GLU A 14 10.29 5.19 3.25
CA GLU A 14 9.63 4.30 4.20
C GLU A 14 8.49 3.51 3.55
N ALA A 15 7.60 4.15 2.78
CA ALA A 15 6.53 3.46 2.05
C ALA A 15 7.07 2.38 1.10
N LYS A 16 8.14 2.68 0.34
CA LYS A 16 8.83 1.71 -0.54
C LYS A 16 9.46 0.56 0.27
N ARG A 17 9.97 0.83 1.48
CA ARG A 17 10.49 -0.19 2.40
C ARG A 17 9.41 -1.18 2.83
N TYR A 18 8.19 -0.72 3.15
CA TYR A 18 7.06 -1.61 3.44
C TYR A 18 6.76 -2.55 2.27
N LEU A 19 6.73 -2.02 1.04
CA LEU A 19 6.46 -2.85 -0.13
C LEU A 19 7.57 -3.88 -0.40
N ASN A 20 8.83 -3.50 -0.21
CA ASN A 20 9.97 -4.42 -0.33
C ASN A 20 9.91 -5.52 0.74
N ASN A 21 9.59 -5.18 1.99
CA ASN A 21 9.41 -6.17 3.06
C ASN A 21 8.27 -7.15 2.73
N ALA A 22 7.16 -6.68 2.15
CA ALA A 22 6.07 -7.54 1.72
C ALA A 22 6.50 -8.54 0.63
N LYS A 23 7.28 -8.09 -0.36
CA LYS A 23 7.89 -8.96 -1.38
C LYS A 23 8.82 -10.01 -0.75
N GLU A 24 9.63 -9.60 0.23
CA GLU A 24 10.54 -10.49 0.94
C GLU A 24 9.80 -11.54 1.76
N ILE A 25 8.74 -11.17 2.49
CA ILE A 25 7.89 -12.10 3.23
C ILE A 25 7.36 -13.21 2.31
N LEU A 26 6.84 -12.86 1.14
CA LEU A 26 6.32 -13.84 0.18
C LEU A 26 7.43 -14.70 -0.41
N ARG A 27 8.58 -14.11 -0.75
CA ARG A 27 9.74 -14.82 -1.30
C ARG A 27 10.27 -15.87 -0.34
N GLU A 28 10.41 -15.52 0.93
CA GLU A 28 11.06 -16.36 1.93
C GLU A 28 10.10 -17.34 2.60
N LYS A 29 8.85 -16.90 2.81
CA LYS A 29 7.91 -17.61 3.69
C LYS A 29 6.57 -17.91 3.03
N GLY A 30 6.30 -17.36 1.84
CA GLY A 30 5.02 -17.56 1.16
C GLY A 30 4.79 -18.97 0.59
N ALA A 31 5.81 -19.86 0.63
CA ALA A 31 5.72 -21.24 0.14
C ALA A 31 5.09 -21.33 -1.27
N LYS A 32 5.73 -20.68 -2.26
CA LYS A 32 5.23 -20.60 -3.64
C LYS A 32 5.25 -21.98 -4.32
N VAL A 33 4.09 -22.49 -4.71
CA VAL A 33 3.91 -23.76 -5.44
C VAL A 33 2.82 -23.58 -6.51
N ASP A 34 3.13 -23.92 -7.76
CA ASP A 34 2.20 -23.88 -8.91
C ASP A 34 1.43 -22.55 -9.03
N GLY A 35 2.17 -21.44 -9.00
CA GLY A 35 1.60 -20.10 -9.15
C GLY A 35 0.81 -19.59 -7.94
N HIS A 36 0.88 -20.25 -6.79
CA HIS A 36 0.19 -19.84 -5.57
C HIS A 36 1.14 -19.81 -4.37
N TYR A 37 1.03 -18.79 -3.53
CA TYR A 37 1.60 -18.79 -2.19
C TYR A 37 0.71 -19.63 -1.26
N ARG A 38 1.26 -20.68 -0.68
CA ARG A 38 0.49 -21.69 0.08
C ARG A 38 0.38 -21.39 1.57
N ASP A 39 1.31 -20.63 2.12
CA ASP A 39 1.26 -20.25 3.54
C ASP A 39 0.42 -18.97 3.72
N SER A 40 -0.86 -19.17 4.05
CA SER A 40 -1.83 -18.09 4.21
C SER A 40 -1.45 -17.08 5.29
N LYS A 41 -0.71 -17.50 6.34
CA LYS A 41 -0.23 -16.58 7.37
C LYS A 41 0.70 -15.54 6.76
N TYR A 42 1.65 -15.97 5.94
CA TYR A 42 2.61 -15.06 5.32
C TYR A 42 2.01 -14.29 4.14
N VAL A 43 0.99 -14.83 3.46
CA VAL A 43 0.19 -14.04 2.50
C VAL A 43 -0.53 -12.90 3.21
N LYS A 44 -1.19 -13.17 4.35
CA LYS A 44 -1.88 -12.13 5.13
C LYS A 44 -0.92 -11.07 5.62
N MET A 45 0.23 -11.48 6.15
CA MET A 45 1.27 -10.56 6.60
C MET A 45 1.77 -9.67 5.45
N ALA A 46 2.12 -10.27 4.30
CA ALA A 46 2.61 -9.51 3.15
C ALA A 46 1.56 -8.52 2.60
N GLY A 47 0.31 -8.95 2.46
CA GLY A 47 -0.79 -8.08 2.02
C GLY A 47 -0.98 -6.90 2.95
N HIS A 48 -1.00 -7.16 4.27
CA HIS A 48 -1.13 -6.10 5.27
C HIS A 48 0.06 -5.13 5.21
N THR A 49 1.29 -5.63 5.17
CA THR A 49 2.50 -4.81 5.09
C THR A 49 2.51 -3.93 3.84
N ALA A 50 2.18 -4.48 2.66
CA ALA A 50 2.14 -3.71 1.42
C ALA A 50 1.05 -2.62 1.46
N TYR A 51 -0.16 -2.97 1.90
CA TYR A 51 -1.25 -1.99 2.02
C TYR A 51 -0.91 -0.88 3.02
N SER A 52 -0.29 -1.21 4.16
CA SER A 52 0.19 -0.21 5.12
C SER A 52 1.23 0.74 4.51
N GLY A 53 2.10 0.27 3.62
CA GLY A 53 3.04 1.13 2.90
C GLY A 53 2.34 2.18 2.03
N VAL A 54 1.30 1.77 1.31
CA VAL A 54 0.46 2.69 0.53
C VAL A 54 -0.23 3.72 1.42
N LEU A 55 -0.87 3.27 2.51
CA LEU A 55 -1.51 4.18 3.45
C LEU A 55 -0.51 5.13 4.10
N PHE A 56 0.73 4.69 4.36
CA PHE A 56 1.77 5.55 4.93
C PHE A 56 2.13 6.73 4.00
N ALA A 57 2.29 6.47 2.70
CA ALA A 57 2.53 7.53 1.72
C ALA A 57 1.33 8.49 1.63
N LEU A 58 0.11 7.96 1.53
CA LEU A 58 -1.11 8.76 1.47
C LEU A 58 -1.36 9.57 2.74
N ASP A 59 -0.97 9.03 3.90
CA ASP A 59 -1.09 9.69 5.20
C ASP A 59 -0.19 10.91 5.32
N HIS A 60 1.03 10.80 4.78
CA HIS A 60 1.96 11.93 4.73
C HIS A 60 1.44 13.02 3.78
N TYR A 61 0.92 12.61 2.61
CA TYR A 61 0.41 13.53 1.59
C TYR A 61 -0.88 14.26 1.99
N PHE A 62 -1.92 13.52 2.40
CA PHE A 62 -3.23 14.10 2.73
C PHE A 62 -3.34 14.60 4.17
N GLY A 63 -2.34 14.34 5.02
CA GLY A 63 -2.35 14.74 6.42
C GLY A 63 -3.40 14.00 7.25
N LYS A 64 -4.03 14.67 8.22
CA LYS A 64 -4.90 14.04 9.22
C LYS A 64 -6.38 14.23 8.91
N LYS A 65 -7.19 13.21 9.21
CA LYS A 65 -8.65 13.33 9.29
C LYS A 65 -9.02 14.17 10.51
N THR A 66 -9.94 15.11 10.36
CA THR A 66 -10.30 16.09 11.41
C THR A 66 -11.02 15.46 12.60
N LYS A 67 -11.78 14.37 12.39
CA LYS A 67 -12.47 13.61 13.43
C LYS A 67 -12.44 12.11 13.15
N GLY A 68 -12.24 11.32 14.20
CA GLY A 68 -12.24 9.86 14.11
C GLY A 68 -11.00 9.27 13.44
N ARG A 69 -11.02 7.95 13.22
CA ARG A 69 -9.95 7.23 12.50
C ARG A 69 -10.18 7.33 10.98
N LYS A 70 -9.09 7.28 10.22
CA LYS A 70 -9.14 7.11 8.77
C LYS A 70 -9.68 5.73 8.44
N ASP A 71 -10.50 5.67 7.41
CA ASP A 71 -11.14 4.50 6.83
C ASP A 71 -10.92 4.55 5.31
N VAL A 72 -11.26 3.46 4.62
CA VAL A 72 -11.09 3.36 3.16
C VAL A 72 -11.78 4.52 2.43
N ASP A 73 -12.98 4.91 2.87
CA ASP A 73 -13.76 5.97 2.24
C ASP A 73 -13.08 7.34 2.38
N TRP A 74 -12.38 7.61 3.48
CA TRP A 74 -11.59 8.83 3.60
C TRP A 74 -10.50 8.92 2.53
N TYR A 75 -9.78 7.83 2.25
CA TYR A 75 -8.77 7.83 1.18
C TYR A 75 -9.42 7.98 -0.19
N ARG A 76 -10.51 7.24 -0.48
CA ARG A 76 -11.28 7.36 -1.73
C ARG A 76 -11.72 8.79 -2.01
N ILE A 77 -12.27 9.47 -1.00
CA ILE A 77 -12.75 10.85 -1.13
C ILE A 77 -11.60 11.82 -1.41
N ASN A 78 -10.43 11.64 -0.79
CA ASN A 78 -9.30 12.55 -1.04
C ASN A 78 -8.63 12.30 -2.39
N ILE A 79 -8.41 11.03 -2.76
CA ILE A 79 -7.84 10.66 -4.07
C ILE A 79 -8.77 11.09 -5.21
N SER A 80 -10.08 10.89 -5.08
CA SER A 80 -11.05 11.22 -6.15
C SER A 80 -11.10 12.71 -6.50
N LYS A 81 -10.73 13.59 -5.57
CA LYS A 81 -10.61 15.04 -5.82
C LYS A 81 -9.38 15.41 -6.63
N GLU A 82 -8.39 14.53 -6.68
CA GLU A 82 -7.06 14.80 -7.20
C GLU A 82 -6.79 14.07 -8.53
N ASP A 83 -7.09 12.77 -8.59
CA ASP A 83 -6.79 11.93 -9.75
C ASP A 83 -7.64 10.65 -9.77
N ARG A 84 -8.57 10.56 -10.75
CA ARG A 84 -9.45 9.40 -10.90
C ARG A 84 -8.71 8.11 -11.28
N LYS A 85 -7.61 8.19 -12.02
CA LYS A 85 -6.85 6.98 -12.39
C LYS A 85 -6.17 6.37 -11.18
N ILE A 86 -5.71 7.21 -10.25
CA ILE A 86 -5.14 6.76 -8.98
C ILE A 86 -6.21 6.22 -8.04
N LEU A 87 -7.44 6.73 -8.11
CA LEU A 87 -8.56 6.11 -7.41
C LEU A 87 -8.77 4.66 -7.87
N ASP A 88 -8.76 4.41 -9.19
CA ASP A 88 -8.91 3.04 -9.73
C ASP A 88 -7.75 2.13 -9.29
N SER A 89 -6.51 2.64 -9.25
CA SER A 89 -5.36 1.93 -8.68
C SER A 89 -5.56 1.64 -7.18
N PHE A 90 -6.09 2.61 -6.41
CA PHE A 90 -6.36 2.44 -4.99
C PHE A 90 -7.44 1.39 -4.72
N GLU A 91 -8.52 1.34 -5.51
CA GLU A 91 -9.52 0.27 -5.41
C GLU A 91 -8.89 -1.10 -5.66
N THR A 92 -8.02 -1.22 -6.66
CA THR A 92 -7.29 -2.46 -6.93
C THR A 92 -6.40 -2.85 -5.75
N VAL A 93 -5.68 -1.90 -5.17
CA VAL A 93 -4.83 -2.13 -3.99
C VAL A 93 -5.65 -2.52 -2.76
N TYR A 94 -6.78 -1.85 -2.52
CA TYR A 94 -7.69 -2.17 -1.42
C TYR A 94 -8.25 -3.59 -1.58
N GLU A 95 -8.79 -3.93 -2.75
CA GLU A 95 -9.33 -5.26 -3.01
C GLU A 95 -8.23 -6.33 -2.88
N GLN A 96 -7.12 -6.19 -3.61
CA GLN A 96 -6.14 -7.26 -3.72
C GLN A 96 -5.25 -7.38 -2.48
N LEU A 97 -4.73 -6.27 -1.96
CA LEU A 97 -3.77 -6.33 -0.86
C LEU A 97 -4.45 -6.36 0.50
N HIS A 98 -5.53 -5.59 0.70
CA HIS A 98 -6.21 -5.53 1.99
C HIS A 98 -7.25 -6.63 2.17
N LEU A 99 -8.14 -6.85 1.20
CA LEU A 99 -9.17 -7.88 1.35
C LEU A 99 -8.63 -9.27 0.99
N VAL A 100 -8.27 -9.50 -0.28
CA VAL A 100 -7.89 -10.84 -0.77
C VAL A 100 -6.63 -11.37 -0.08
N MET A 101 -5.57 -10.56 0.04
CA MET A 101 -4.36 -11.00 0.72
C MET A 101 -4.46 -10.87 2.23
N ALA A 102 -4.60 -9.66 2.78
CA ALA A 102 -4.48 -9.44 4.22
C ALA A 102 -5.61 -10.07 5.04
N TYR A 103 -6.84 -10.07 4.52
CA TYR A 103 -7.99 -10.63 5.22
C TYR A 103 -8.16 -12.13 4.92
N ASP A 104 -8.26 -12.50 3.63
CA ASP A 104 -8.56 -13.89 3.25
C ASP A 104 -7.31 -14.79 3.24
N GLY A 105 -6.13 -14.24 2.91
CA GLY A 105 -4.89 -15.01 2.79
C GLY A 105 -4.76 -15.74 1.45
N SER A 106 -5.44 -15.26 0.41
CA SER A 106 -5.34 -15.80 -0.94
C SER A 106 -4.18 -15.17 -1.70
N GLY A 107 -3.32 -16.01 -2.29
CA GLY A 107 -2.02 -15.60 -2.81
C GLY A 107 -1.72 -16.10 -4.23
N ASN A 108 -2.64 -15.89 -5.18
CA ASN A 108 -2.32 -16.14 -6.59
C ASN A 108 -1.20 -15.20 -7.06
N VAL A 109 -0.08 -15.75 -7.53
CA VAL A 109 1.16 -15.01 -7.78
C VAL A 109 0.98 -13.89 -8.81
N GLU A 110 0.20 -14.11 -9.87
CA GLU A 110 0.00 -13.08 -10.90
C GLU A 110 -0.92 -11.96 -10.41
N VAL A 111 -1.94 -12.29 -9.62
CA VAL A 111 -2.82 -11.29 -8.99
C VAL A 111 -2.06 -10.47 -7.95
N VAL A 112 -1.20 -11.10 -7.14
CA VAL A 112 -0.34 -10.41 -6.17
C VAL A 112 0.59 -9.42 -6.87
N LYS A 113 1.19 -9.80 -8.01
CA LYS A 113 2.04 -8.88 -8.80
C LYS A 113 1.25 -7.67 -9.31
N ILE A 114 0.00 -7.86 -9.72
CA ILE A 114 -0.87 -6.75 -10.11
C ILE A 114 -1.07 -5.80 -8.93
N GLY A 115 -1.43 -6.32 -7.75
CA GLY A 115 -1.61 -5.51 -6.55
C GLY A 115 -0.36 -4.73 -6.16
N PHE A 116 0.82 -5.35 -6.22
CA PHE A 116 2.09 -4.66 -5.92
C PHE A 116 2.43 -3.58 -6.93
N ARG A 117 2.19 -3.80 -8.23
CA ARG A 117 2.41 -2.77 -9.25
C ARG A 117 1.49 -1.56 -9.06
N GLU A 118 0.22 -1.78 -8.73
CA GLU A 118 -0.69 -0.67 -8.44
C GLU A 118 -0.32 0.05 -7.14
N ALA A 119 0.23 -0.65 -6.14
CA ALA A 119 0.78 -0.04 -4.94
C ALA A 119 2.00 0.86 -5.24
N GLU A 120 2.94 0.41 -6.07
CA GLU A 120 4.07 1.23 -6.55
C GLU A 120 3.58 2.48 -7.24
N ARG A 121 2.61 2.33 -8.15
CA ARG A 121 2.03 3.45 -8.90
C ARG A 121 1.45 4.53 -7.99
N ILE A 122 0.79 4.17 -6.89
CA ILE A 122 0.26 5.14 -5.92
C ILE A 122 1.40 5.84 -5.17
N ILE A 123 2.41 5.09 -4.71
CA ILE A 123 3.56 5.64 -3.99
C ILE A 123 4.33 6.62 -4.88
N ASP A 124 4.60 6.24 -6.14
CA ASP A 124 5.29 7.09 -7.11
C ASP A 124 4.47 8.34 -7.45
N TRP A 125 3.15 8.23 -7.52
CA TRP A 125 2.28 9.39 -7.70
C TRP A 125 2.37 10.38 -6.54
N VAL A 126 2.45 9.90 -5.30
CA VAL A 126 2.69 10.76 -4.13
C VAL A 126 4.08 11.41 -4.19
N GLU A 127 5.11 10.65 -4.56
CA GLU A 127 6.49 11.15 -4.71
C GLU A 127 6.55 12.33 -5.70
N ILE A 128 5.95 12.17 -6.89
CA ILE A 128 5.92 13.23 -7.90
C ILE A 128 5.22 14.48 -7.36
N ARG A 129 4.05 14.34 -6.72
CA ARG A 129 3.25 15.48 -6.26
C ARG A 129 3.90 16.24 -5.11
N THR A 130 4.56 15.51 -4.20
CA THR A 130 5.31 16.11 -3.10
C THR A 130 6.57 16.81 -3.58
N ALA A 131 7.23 16.31 -4.62
CA ALA A 131 8.38 16.98 -5.24
C ALA A 131 7.97 18.25 -6.00
N THR A 132 6.81 18.29 -6.65
CA THR A 132 6.33 19.51 -7.37
C THR A 132 5.82 20.61 -6.46
N ALA A 133 5.53 20.29 -5.19
CA ALA A 133 5.02 21.25 -4.21
C ALA A 133 6.11 21.87 -3.32
N ALA A 134 7.37 21.39 -3.46
CA ALA A 134 8.56 21.90 -2.77
C ALA A 134 9.26 22.97 -3.62
#